data_AF-F8QJP7-F1
#
_entry.id   AF-F8QJP7-F1
#
_cell.length_a   1.000
_cell.length_b   1.000
_cell.length_c   1.000
_cell.angle_alpha   90.00
_cell.angle_beta   90.00
_cell.angle_gamma   90.00
#
_symmetry.space_group_name_H-M   'P 1'
#
loop_
_entity.id
_entity.type
_entity.pdbx_description
1 polymer ?
#
loop_
_entity_poly.entity_id
_entity_poly.type
_entity_poly.pdbx_seq_one_letter_code
_entity_poly.pdbx_strand_id
1 'polypeptide(L)'
;EHREIQRTILGVIAGCAPPTFIRAICAIIDFIYQAQSPVHTTSSVATMVDMLKEFHEEKDVILMKGARKGKKGPLKHFWIPKLELMQNFACSIK
;
A
#
# COMPACT_ATOMS: atom_id res chain seq x y z
N GLU A 1 -3.50 -7.49 -16.82
CA GLU A 1 -3.40 -8.78 -16.09
C GLU A 1 -3.07 -8.62 -14.60
N HIS A 2 -1.98 -7.94 -14.22
CA HIS A 2 -1.61 -7.78 -12.81
C HIS A 2 -2.71 -7.16 -11.92
N ARG A 3 -3.40 -6.11 -12.40
CA ARG A 3 -4.46 -5.42 -11.65
C ARG A 3 -5.68 -6.31 -11.41
N GLU A 4 -6.03 -7.16 -12.38
CA GLU A 4 -7.13 -8.13 -12.27
C GLU A 4 -6.81 -9.23 -11.25
N ILE A 5 -5.56 -9.71 -11.23
CA ILE A 5 -5.10 -10.69 -10.24
C ILE A 5 -5.16 -10.10 -8.83
N GLN A 6 -4.72 -8.85 -8.64
CA GLN A 6 -4.80 -8.19 -7.34
C GLN A 6 -6.24 -7.89 -6.90
N ARG A 7 -7.15 -7.52 -7.81
CA ARG A 7 -8.59 -7.40 -7.51
C ARG A 7 -9.19 -8.73 -7.07
N THR A 8 -8.77 -9.83 -7.69
CA THR A 8 -9.22 -11.19 -7.33
C THR A 8 -8.73 -11.57 -5.93
N ILE A 9 -7.45 -11.32 -5.62
CA ILE A 9 -6.88 -11.56 -4.29
C ILE A 9 -7.57 -10.71 -3.22
N LEU A 10 -7.83 -9.43 -3.50
CA LEU A 10 -8.56 -8.55 -2.58
C LEU A 10 -9.99 -9.04 -2.31
N GLY A 11 -10.70 -9.53 -3.35
CA GLY A 11 -12.03 -10.12 -3.20
C GLY A 11 -12.05 -11.34 -2.27
N VAL A 12 -11.02 -12.18 -2.32
CA VAL A 12 -10.88 -13.35 -1.44
C VAL A 12 -10.62 -12.93 0.01
N ILE A 13 -9.86 -11.85 0.23
CA ILE A 13 -9.49 -11.39 1.58
C ILE A 13 -10.62 -10.57 2.22
N ALA A 14 -11.49 -9.92 1.42
CA ALA A 14 -12.56 -9.04 1.90
C ALA A 14 -13.58 -9.70 2.85
N GLY A 15 -13.75 -11.03 2.79
CA GLY A 15 -14.58 -11.80 3.74
C GLY A 15 -13.83 -12.30 4.98
N CYS A 16 -12.51 -12.22 5.01
CA CYS A 16 -11.64 -12.88 5.99
C CYS A 16 -10.79 -11.90 6.81
N ALA A 17 -10.70 -10.63 6.41
CA ALA A 17 -9.90 -9.62 7.08
C ALA A 17 -10.73 -8.39 7.49
N PRO A 18 -10.31 -7.65 8.54
CA PRO A 18 -10.97 -6.41 8.93
C PRO A 18 -10.97 -5.38 7.79
N PRO A 19 -11.99 -4.50 7.69
CA PRO A 19 -12.03 -3.46 6.67
C PRO A 19 -10.79 -2.57 6.63
N THR A 20 -10.22 -2.22 7.79
CA THR A 20 -8.97 -1.47 7.93
C THR A 20 -7.79 -2.17 7.24
N PHE A 21 -7.72 -3.50 7.36
CA PHE A 21 -6.69 -4.30 6.71
C PHE A 21 -6.84 -4.27 5.19
N ILE A 22 -8.07 -4.40 4.70
CA ILE A 22 -8.35 -4.31 3.26
C ILE A 22 -7.98 -2.92 2.74
N ARG A 23 -8.38 -1.84 3.43
CA ARG A 23 -8.03 -0.47 3.06
C ARG A 23 -6.52 -0.25 2.95
N ALA A 24 -5.75 -0.67 3.96
CA ALA A 24 -4.30 -0.58 3.92
C ALA A 24 -3.71 -1.29 2.68
N ILE A 25 -4.16 -2.51 2.39
CA ILE A 25 -3.67 -3.28 1.24
C ILE A 25 -4.11 -2.65 -0.08
N CYS A 26 -5.34 -2.17 -0.20
CA CYS A 26 -5.82 -1.46 -1.39
C CYS A 26 -5.00 -0.20 -1.65
N ALA A 27 -4.86 0.67 -0.64
CA ALA A 27 -4.18 1.94 -0.76
C ALA A 27 -2.73 1.80 -1.27
N ILE A 28 -1.96 0.84 -0.73
CA ILE A 28 -0.57 0.62 -1.19
C ILE A 28 -0.52 -0.02 -2.58
N ILE A 29 -1.46 -0.91 -2.93
CA ILE A 29 -1.53 -1.51 -4.27
C ILE A 29 -1.90 -0.46 -5.31
N ASP A 30 -2.89 0.38 -5.02
CA ASP A 30 -3.33 1.46 -5.92
C ASP A 30 -2.22 2.49 -6.12
N PHE A 31 -1.48 2.84 -5.06
CA PHE A 31 -0.28 3.66 -5.18
C PHE A 31 0.76 3.02 -6.12
N ILE A 32 1.09 1.74 -5.92
CA ILE A 32 2.09 1.03 -6.74
C ILE A 32 1.66 1.00 -8.21
N TYR A 33 0.36 0.82 -8.49
CA TYR A 33 -0.15 0.87 -9.86
C TYR A 33 -0.07 2.26 -10.46
N GLN A 34 -0.50 3.29 -9.71
CA GLN A 34 -0.47 4.64 -10.20
C GLN A 34 0.97 5.10 -10.46
N ALA A 35 1.93 4.66 -9.63
CA ALA A 35 3.37 4.91 -9.79
C ALA A 35 3.98 4.29 -11.06
N GLN A 36 3.32 3.30 -11.65
CA GLN A 36 3.76 2.69 -12.92
C GLN A 36 3.21 3.42 -14.15
N SER A 37 2.37 4.45 -13.96
CA SER A 37 1.87 5.26 -15.07
C SER A 37 3.04 5.93 -15.79
N PRO A 38 3.08 5.93 -17.14
CA PRO A 38 4.14 6.60 -17.90
C PRO A 38 4.08 8.12 -17.77
N VAL A 39 2.94 8.68 -17.35
CA VAL A 39 2.71 10.12 -17.21
C VAL A 39 2.02 10.39 -15.88
N HIS A 40 2.49 11.43 -15.19
CA HIS A 40 1.90 11.94 -13.97
C HIS A 40 1.42 13.37 -14.18
N THR A 41 0.16 13.63 -13.84
CA THR A 41 -0.41 14.97 -13.68
C THR A 41 -0.35 15.39 -12.23
N THR A 42 -0.42 16.70 -11.95
CA THR A 42 -0.55 17.23 -10.58
C THR A 42 -1.68 16.56 -9.79
N SER A 43 -2.83 16.33 -10.44
CA SER A 43 -3.95 15.61 -9.83
C SER A 43 -3.62 14.17 -9.49
N SER A 44 -2.95 13.44 -10.40
CA SER A 44 -2.54 12.05 -10.13
C SER A 44 -1.52 11.96 -8.99
N VAL A 45 -0.59 12.94 -8.90
CA VAL A 45 0.38 13.01 -7.80
C VAL A 45 -0.31 13.27 -6.47
N ALA A 46 -1.28 14.20 -6.43
CA ALA A 46 -2.08 14.43 -5.23
C ALA A 46 -2.83 13.17 -4.79
N THR A 47 -3.48 12.47 -5.72
CA THR A 47 -4.15 11.19 -5.43
C THR A 47 -3.19 10.14 -4.88
N MET A 48 -1.96 10.06 -5.39
CA MET A 48 -0.95 9.14 -4.88
C MET A 48 -0.47 9.48 -3.47
N VAL A 49 -0.37 10.77 -3.14
CA VAL A 49 -0.07 11.23 -1.78
C VAL A 49 -1.19 10.82 -0.82
N ASP A 50 -2.46 10.98 -1.23
CA ASP A 50 -3.61 10.55 -0.44
C ASP A 50 -3.62 9.03 -0.22
N MET A 51 -3.30 8.23 -1.25
CA MET A 51 -3.16 6.77 -1.12
C MET A 51 -2.05 6.37 -0.14
N LEU A 52 -0.90 7.04 -0.18
CA LEU A 52 0.16 6.78 0.80
C LEU A 52 -0.30 7.15 2.21
N LYS A 53 -0.98 8.29 2.37
CA LYS A 53 -1.53 8.72 3.66
C LYS A 53 -2.51 7.69 4.22
N GLU A 54 -3.46 7.22 3.41
CA GLU A 54 -4.43 6.18 3.81
C GLU A 54 -3.71 4.89 4.22
N PHE A 55 -2.70 4.44 3.47
CA PHE A 55 -1.89 3.30 3.88
C PHE A 55 -1.20 3.54 5.23
N HIS A 56 -0.63 4.72 5.44
CA HIS A 56 0.06 5.07 6.68
C HIS A 56 -0.86 5.11 7.90
N GLU A 57 -2.10 5.56 7.74
CA GLU A 57 -3.12 5.58 8.79
C GLU A 57 -3.56 4.17 9.20
N GLU A 58 -3.58 3.23 8.25
CA GLU A 58 -4.17 1.90 8.46
C GLU A 58 -3.15 0.77 8.64
N LYS A 59 -1.89 0.94 8.23
CA LYS A 59 -0.88 -0.14 8.17
C LYS A 59 -0.64 -0.87 9.49
N ASP A 60 -0.92 -0.25 10.64
CA ASP A 60 -0.72 -0.87 11.95
C ASP A 60 -1.59 -2.12 12.14
N VAL A 61 -2.75 -2.21 11.49
CA VAL A 61 -3.57 -3.42 11.50
C VAL A 61 -2.84 -4.64 10.93
N ILE A 62 -1.93 -4.44 9.98
CA ILE A 62 -1.12 -5.50 9.38
C ILE A 62 -0.12 -6.04 10.41
N LEU A 63 0.42 -5.17 11.26
CA LEU A 63 1.30 -5.55 12.37
C LEU A 63 0.51 -6.26 13.47
N MET A 64 -0.64 -5.72 13.86
CA MET A 64 -1.53 -6.31 14.88
C MET A 64 -1.98 -7.73 14.51
N LYS A 65 -2.28 -7.97 13.24
CA LYS A 65 -2.62 -9.31 12.73
C LYS A 65 -1.41 -10.22 12.53
N GLY A 66 -0.20 -9.73 12.79
CA GLY A 66 1.04 -10.48 12.62
C GLY A 66 1.31 -10.90 11.17
N ALA A 67 0.72 -10.19 10.20
CA ALA A 67 0.80 -10.50 8.79
C ALA A 67 2.17 -10.15 8.20
N ARG A 68 2.88 -9.19 8.78
CA ARG A 68 4.29 -8.90 8.44
C ARG A 68 5.21 -9.95 9.09
N LYS A 69 5.73 -10.90 8.31
CA LYS A 69 6.65 -11.96 8.79
C LYS A 69 8.11 -11.70 8.40
N GLY A 70 9.02 -11.91 9.34
CA GLY A 70 10.47 -12.05 9.12
C GLY A 70 10.93 -13.49 9.33
N LYS A 71 12.24 -13.73 9.25
CA LYS A 71 12.84 -15.08 9.39
C LYS A 71 12.52 -15.77 10.74
N LYS A 72 12.26 -14.99 11.80
CA LYS A 72 12.02 -15.47 13.17
C LYS A 72 10.57 -15.29 13.64
N GLY A 73 9.62 -14.99 12.74
CA GLY A 73 8.22 -14.76 13.09
C GLY A 73 7.72 -13.34 12.76
N PRO A 74 6.60 -12.89 13.35
CA PRO A 74 6.03 -11.57 13.09
C PRO A 74 6.97 -10.42 13.44
N LEU A 75 7.03 -9.40 12.57
CA LEU A 75 7.71 -8.14 12.84
C LEU A 75 6.69 -7.11 13.32
N LYS A 76 7.12 -6.22 14.21
CA LYS A 76 6.31 -5.14 14.80
C LYS A 76 6.57 -3.77 14.18
N HIS A 77 7.20 -3.74 13.00
CA HIS A 77 7.63 -2.50 12.36
C HIS A 77 7.63 -2.64 10.84
N PHE A 78 7.61 -1.48 10.17
CA PHE A 78 7.71 -1.34 8.73
C PHE A 78 9.07 -0.76 8.31
N TRP A 79 10.18 -1.28 8.83
CA TRP A 79 11.52 -0.85 8.38
C TRP A 79 11.86 -1.50 7.04
N ILE A 80 11.20 -0.98 6.01
CA ILE A 80 11.38 -1.36 4.63
C ILE A 80 11.92 -0.10 3.95
N PRO A 81 13.22 -0.01 3.65
CA PRO A 81 13.81 1.21 3.07
C PRO A 81 13.07 1.70 1.82
N LYS A 82 12.55 0.77 1.00
CA LYS A 82 11.72 1.11 -0.17
C LYS A 82 10.40 1.79 0.19
N LEU A 83 9.78 1.40 1.30
CA LEU A 83 8.52 1.99 1.76
C LEU A 83 8.74 3.40 2.32
N GLU A 84 9.84 3.62 3.04
CA GLU A 84 10.25 4.96 3.47
C GLU A 84 10.54 5.87 2.26
N LEU A 85 11.20 5.32 1.22
CA LEU A 85 11.47 6.08 0.00
C LEU A 85 10.20 6.54 -0.73
N MET A 86 9.11 5.76 -0.68
CA MET A 86 7.84 6.11 -1.32
C MET A 86 7.26 7.43 -0.78
N GLN A 87 7.57 7.83 0.45
CA GLN A 87 7.11 9.11 1.02
C GLN A 87 7.65 10.33 0.25
N ASN A 88 8.79 10.19 -0.43
CA ASN A 88 9.41 11.26 -1.22
C ASN A 88 9.01 11.22 -2.71
N PHE A 89 8.04 10.38 -3.08
CA PHE A 89 7.65 10.18 -4.48
C PHE A 89 7.17 11.48 -5.14
N ALA A 90 6.29 12.23 -4.47
CA ALA A 90 5.75 13.48 -5.00
C ALA A 90 6.85 14.51 -5.31
N CYS A 91 7.89 14.59 -4.48
CA CYS A 91 9.03 15.48 -4.68
C CYS A 91 9.96 15.02 -5.82
N SER A 92 9.85 13.77 -6.26
CA SER A 92 10.73 13.17 -7.28
C SER A 92 10.18 13.31 -8.69
N ILE A 93 8.88 13.59 -8.84
CA ILE A 93 8.24 13.86 -10.14
C ILE A 93 8.50 15.32 -10.51
N LYS A 94 9.09 15.51 -11.69
CA LYS A 94 9.32 16.83 -12.31
C LYS A 94 8.18 17.20 -13.25
#